data_AF-A0A2L2Z968-F1
#
_entry.id   AF-A0A2L2Z968-F1
#
_cell.length_a   1.000
_cell.length_b   1.000
_cell.length_c   1.000
_cell.angle_alpha   90.00
_cell.angle_beta   90.00
_cell.angle_gamma   90.00
#
_symmetry.space_group_name_H-M   'P 1'
#
loop_
_entity.id
_entity.type
_entity.pdbx_description
1 polymer ?
#
loop_
_entity_poly.entity_id
_entity_poly.type
_entity_poly.pdbx_seq_one_letter_code
_entity_poly.pdbx_strand_id
1 'polypeptide(L)' 'GIQKGFSVDFSSMDDYKECLDVNALGVVRMTKTFLQLLRESKGRIVNLTSILGRISVPHASPYVMSK' A
#
# COMPACT_ATOMS: atom_id res chain seq x y z
N GLY A 1 -0.40 -1.55 7.15
CA GLY A 1 0.03 -0.47 6.25
C GLY A 1 0.22 0.80 7.06
N ILE A 2 1.02 1.74 6.59
CA ILE A 2 1.33 3.00 7.28
C ILE A 2 0.59 4.17 6.63
N GLN A 3 0.23 5.17 7.42
CA GLN A 3 -0.28 6.45 6.95
C GLN A 3 0.71 7.53 7.37
N LYS A 4 1.13 8.35 6.41
CA LYS A 4 1.98 9.52 6.63
C LYS A 4 1.47 10.71 5.82
N GLY A 5 1.93 11.90 6.20
CA GLY A 5 1.54 13.17 5.60
C GLY A 5 0.08 13.54 5.81
N PHE A 6 -0.32 14.61 5.12
CA PHE A 6 -1.64 15.24 5.21
C PHE A 6 -2.13 15.54 3.78
N SER A 7 -2.17 16.80 3.34
CA SER A 7 -2.39 17.19 1.95
C SER A 7 -1.06 17.36 1.20
N VAL A 8 -1.13 17.62 -0.11
CA VAL A 8 0.07 17.66 -0.99
C VAL A 8 1.08 18.72 -0.58
N ASP A 9 0.60 19.88 -0.20
CA ASP A 9 1.35 21.04 0.29
C ASP A 9 2.01 20.82 1.66
N PHE A 10 1.47 19.91 2.48
CA PHE A 10 1.97 19.60 3.83
C PHE A 10 2.62 18.21 3.93
N SER A 11 2.89 17.54 2.81
CA SER A 11 3.52 16.21 2.80
C SER A 11 4.86 16.26 2.08
N SER A 12 5.89 15.68 2.68
CA SER A 12 7.20 15.55 2.05
C SER A 12 7.18 14.44 0.99
N MET A 13 8.11 14.48 0.04
CA MET A 13 8.26 13.38 -0.93
C MET A 13 8.59 12.04 -0.26
N ASP A 14 9.22 12.06 0.91
CA ASP A 14 9.56 10.83 1.63
C ASP A 14 8.32 10.21 2.29
N ASP A 15 7.32 11.00 2.72
CA ASP A 15 6.03 10.47 3.18
C ASP A 15 5.35 9.62 2.09
N TYR A 16 5.40 10.07 0.83
CA TYR A 16 4.87 9.31 -0.31
C TYR A 16 5.68 8.05 -0.57
N LYS A 17 7.01 8.16 -0.63
CA LYS A 17 7.88 7.01 -0.91
C LYS A 17 7.70 5.93 0.15
N GLU A 18 7.66 6.30 1.42
CA GLU A 18 7.49 5.34 2.51
C GLU A 18 6.10 4.68 2.47
N CYS A 19 5.03 5.46 2.27
CA CYS A 19 3.68 4.89 2.14
C CYS A 19 3.60 3.90 0.98
N LEU A 20 4.13 4.26 -0.20
CA LEU A 20 4.17 3.39 -1.38
C LEU A 20 5.05 2.16 -1.18
N ASP A 21 6.23 2.33 -0.56
CA ASP A 21 7.14 1.22 -0.34
C ASP A 21 6.54 0.17 0.58
N VAL A 22 5.86 0.58 1.66
CA VAL A 22 5.24 -0.36 2.60
C VAL A 22 3.90 -0.91 2.10
N ASN A 23 2.98 -0.03 1.69
CA ASN A 23 1.58 -0.41 1.46
C ASN A 23 1.35 -1.04 0.09
N ALA A 24 2.13 -0.66 -0.93
CA ALA A 24 1.98 -1.16 -2.28
C ALA A 24 3.12 -2.13 -2.63
N LEU A 25 4.36 -1.63 -2.69
CA LEU A 25 5.51 -2.42 -3.14
C LEU A 25 5.86 -3.55 -2.16
N GLY A 26 5.71 -3.32 -0.85
CA GLY A 26 5.92 -4.33 0.18
C GLY A 26 5.02 -5.54 -0.01
N VAL A 27 3.74 -5.30 -0.30
CA VAL A 27 2.76 -6.37 -0.59
C VAL A 27 3.12 -7.13 -1.87
N VAL A 28 3.59 -6.43 -2.91
CA VAL A 28 4.08 -7.06 -4.15
C VAL A 28 5.30 -7.93 -3.88
N ARG A 29 6.30 -7.43 -3.12
CA ARG A 29 7.49 -8.19 -2.74
C ARG A 29 7.11 -9.47 -1.99
N MET A 30 6.26 -9.34 -0.97
CA MET A 30 5.76 -10.47 -0.18
C MET A 30 5.05 -11.50 -1.07
N THR A 31 4.13 -11.04 -1.92
CA THR A 31 3.40 -11.91 -2.86
C THR A 31 4.36 -12.65 -3.80
N LYS A 32 5.37 -11.97 -4.35
CA LYS A 32 6.38 -12.59 -5.21
C LYS A 32 7.18 -13.67 -4.48
N THR A 33 7.60 -13.41 -3.23
CA THR A 33 8.36 -14.36 -2.42
C THR A 33 7.60 -15.68 -2.22
N PHE A 34 6.29 -15.63 -1.96
CA PHE A 34 5.49 -16.82 -1.69
C PHE A 34 4.76 -17.40 -2.91
N LEU A 35 4.95 -16.81 -4.09
CA LEU A 35 4.14 -17.15 -5.28
C LEU A 35 4.24 -18.63 -5.67
N GLN A 36 5.42 -19.22 -5.57
CA GLN A 36 5.63 -20.63 -5.88
C GLN A 36 4.90 -21.54 -4.88
N LEU A 37 5.08 -21.28 -3.57
CA LEU A 37 4.43 -22.04 -2.50
C LEU A 37 2.90 -21.95 -2.58
N LEU A 38 2.35 -20.80 -2.98
CA LEU A 38 0.91 -20.62 -3.18
C LEU A 38 0.37 -21.47 -4.34
N ARG A 39 1.14 -21.61 -5.42
CA ARG A 39 0.76 -22.46 -6.56
C ARG A 39 0.73 -23.93 -6.18
N GLU A 40 1.75 -24.39 -5.44
CA GLU A 40 1.86 -25.78 -4.99
C GLU A 40 0.77 -26.14 -3.98
N SER A 41 0.56 -25.27 -2.98
CA SER A 41 -0.46 -25.47 -1.94
C SER A 41 -1.89 -25.20 -2.41
N LYS A 42 -2.08 -24.62 -3.60
CA LYS A 42 -3.35 -24.04 -4.05
C LYS A 42 -3.90 -23.01 -3.05
N GLY A 43 -3.00 -22.33 -2.35
CA GLY A 43 -3.30 -21.33 -1.33
C GLY A 43 -3.83 -20.00 -1.91
N ARG A 44 -4.20 -19.09 -1.02
CA ARG A 44 -4.71 -17.75 -1.35
C ARG A 44 -3.95 -16.71 -0.54
N ILE A 45 -3.68 -15.55 -1.14
CA ILE A 45 -3.30 -14.32 -0.43
C ILE A 45 -4.52 -13.41 -0.39
N VAL A 46 -4.76 -12.78 0.76
CA VAL A 46 -5.72 -11.69 0.91
C VAL A 46 -4.94 -10.42 1.25
N ASN A 47 -4.99 -9.43 0.36
CA ASN A 47 -4.37 -8.14 0.57
C ASN A 47 -5.36 -7.18 1.24
N LEU A 48 -4.99 -6.65 2.41
CA LEU A 48 -5.82 -5.69 3.13
C LEU A 48 -5.56 -4.26 2.62
N THR A 49 -6.51 -3.72 1.86
CA THR A 49 -6.54 -2.31 1.43
C THR A 49 -7.47 -1.46 2.31
N SER A 50 -7.94 -0.32 1.82
CA SER A 50 -8.84 0.63 2.45
C SER A 50 -9.90 1.09 1.44
N ILE A 51 -11.04 1.60 1.92
CA ILE A 51 -12.02 2.32 1.08
C ILE A 51 -11.36 3.50 0.34
N LEU A 52 -10.28 4.05 0.91
CA LEU A 52 -9.53 5.16 0.34
C LEU A 52 -8.76 4.82 -0.94
N GLY A 53 -8.59 3.54 -1.27
CA GLY A 53 -8.08 3.14 -2.60
C GLY A 53 -9.15 3.23 -3.70
N ARG A 54 -10.42 3.48 -3.35
CA ARG A 54 -11.51 3.71 -4.31
C ARG A 54 -12.04 5.14 -4.29
N ILE A 55 -12.03 5.77 -3.13
CA ILE A 55 -12.58 7.12 -2.93
C ILE A 55 -11.52 7.96 -2.22
N SER A 56 -10.98 8.95 -2.92
CA SER A 56 -10.02 9.87 -2.34
C SER A 56 -10.71 10.84 -1.38
N VAL A 57 -10.13 11.03 -0.20
CA VAL A 57 -10.57 12.03 0.78
C VAL A 57 -9.44 13.04 1.02
N PRO A 58 -9.76 14.29 1.42
CA PRO A 58 -8.74 15.25 1.81
C PRO A 58 -7.87 14.74 2.96
N HIS A 59 -6.71 15.37 3.14
CA HIS A 59 -5.87 15.22 4.35
C HIS A 59 -5.19 13.86 4.57
N ALA A 60 -5.13 13.02 3.54
CA ALA A 60 -4.43 11.72 3.61
C ALA A 60 -3.72 11.37 2.29
N SER A 61 -3.17 12.37 1.60
CA SER A 61 -2.68 12.24 0.22
C SER A 61 -1.66 11.10 0.03
N PRO A 62 -0.57 10.99 0.82
CA PRO A 62 0.38 9.88 0.66
C PRO A 62 -0.24 8.50 0.92
N TYR A 63 -1.15 8.42 1.88
CA TYR A 63 -1.83 7.18 2.22
C TYR A 63 -2.82 6.75 1.14
N VAL A 64 -3.69 7.66 0.68
CA VAL A 64 -4.68 7.44 -0.37
C VAL A 64 -3.99 6.92 -1.64
N MET A 65 -2.86 7.50 -2.03
CA MET A 65 -2.10 7.04 -3.20
C MET A 65 -1.51 5.63 -3.05
N SER A 66 -1.34 5.16 -1.83
CA SER A 66 -0.71 3.87 -1.52
C SER A 66 -1.69 2.71 -1.32
N LYS A 67 -3.00 2.96 -1.48
CA LYS A 67 -4.09 2.01 -1.22
C LYS A 67 -4.89 1.69 -2.46
#